data_AF-A0A6A0QXF0-F1
#
_entry.id   AF-A0A6A0QXF0-F1
#
_cell.length_a   1.000
_cell.length_b   1.000
_cell.length_c   1.000
_cell.angle_alpha   90.00
_cell.angle_beta   90.00
_cell.angle_gamma   90.00
#
_symmetry.space_group_name_H-M   'P 1'
#
loop_
_entity.id
_entity.type
_entity.pdbx_description
1 polymer ?
#
loop_
_entity_poly.entity_id
_entity_poly.type
_entity_poly.pdbx_seq_one_letter_code
_entity_poly.pdbx_strand_id
1 'polypeptide(L)' 'MTGRPLTARVVPPLPRMWRGKFVVERNILSQRRYWPVLLSGFFEPGFYLLAMGVGLGELAGDVGFAGTTVDYVS' A
#
# COMPACT_ATOMS: atom_id res chain seq x y z
N MET A 1 -27.52 -47.76 -17.17
CA MET A 1 -27.69 -46.49 -16.44
C MET A 1 -26.53 -46.32 -15.48
N THR A 2 -25.45 -45.70 -15.95
CA THR A 2 -24.15 -45.65 -15.26
C THR A 2 -24.08 -44.36 -14.42
N GLY A 3 -24.22 -44.49 -13.09
CA GLY A 3 -24.13 -43.37 -12.16
C GLY A 3 -22.69 -42.91 -11.95
N ARG A 4 -22.29 -41.81 -12.58
CA ARG A 4 -21.06 -41.01 -12.32
C ARG A 4 -21.37 -39.55 -12.69
N PRO A 5 -20.91 -38.48 -12.00
CA PRO A 5 -20.41 -38.36 -10.62
C PRO A 5 -21.04 -37.11 -9.91
N LEU A 6 -21.94 -37.29 -8.95
CA LEU A 6 -22.51 -36.15 -8.18
C LEU A 6 -21.51 -35.54 -7.18
N THR A 7 -20.55 -36.33 -6.73
CA THR A 7 -19.54 -35.95 -5.73
C THR A 7 -18.59 -34.85 -6.22
N ALA A 8 -18.29 -34.80 -7.52
CA ALA A 8 -17.38 -33.81 -8.10
C ALA A 8 -17.98 -32.39 -8.21
N ARG A 9 -19.29 -32.23 -7.98
CA ARG A 9 -19.98 -30.92 -7.97
C ARG A 9 -20.08 -30.31 -6.58
N VAL A 10 -20.11 -31.15 -5.54
CA VAL A 10 -20.31 -30.72 -4.15
C VAL A 10 -18.98 -30.34 -3.50
N VAL A 11 -17.90 -31.06 -3.82
CA VAL A 11 -16.58 -30.82 -3.23
C VAL A 11 -15.68 -30.21 -4.29
N PRO A 12 -15.26 -28.94 -4.15
CA PRO A 12 -14.25 -28.38 -5.03
C PRO A 12 -12.98 -29.24 -4.92
N PRO A 13 -12.31 -29.57 -6.03
CA PRO A 13 -11.06 -30.32 -5.98
C PRO A 13 -10.09 -29.57 -5.06
N LEU A 14 -9.65 -30.24 -3.99
CA LEU A 14 -8.72 -29.65 -3.03
C LEU A 14 -7.52 -29.08 -3.79
N PRO A 15 -7.06 -27.87 -3.43
CA PRO A 15 -6.02 -27.20 -4.18
C PRO A 15 -4.76 -28.06 -4.19
N ARG A 16 -4.45 -28.61 -5.36
CA ARG A 16 -3.16 -29.27 -5.63
C ARG A 16 -2.07 -28.22 -5.38
N MET A 17 -1.09 -28.57 -4.54
CA MET A 17 -0.05 -27.67 -4.04
C MET A 17 0.50 -26.75 -5.15
N TRP A 18 0.72 -25.47 -4.82
CA TRP A 18 1.35 -24.42 -5.66
C TRP A 18 0.49 -23.72 -6.73
N ARG A 19 -0.62 -23.07 -6.33
CA ARG A 19 -1.36 -22.12 -7.18
C ARG A 19 -1.45 -20.67 -6.67
N GLY A 20 -0.54 -20.26 -5.78
CA GLY A 20 -0.51 -18.90 -5.23
C GLY A 20 -0.54 -17.81 -6.30
N LYS A 21 0.15 -18.01 -7.44
CA LYS A 21 0.15 -17.07 -8.57
C LYS A 21 -1.25 -16.79 -9.13
N PHE A 22 -2.09 -17.81 -9.30
CA PHE A 22 -3.46 -17.63 -9.80
C PHE A 22 -4.36 -16.90 -8.79
N VAL A 23 -4.13 -17.11 -7.49
CA VAL A 23 -4.84 -16.37 -6.44
C VAL A 23 -4.43 -14.91 -6.46
N VAL A 24 -3.14 -14.61 -6.58
CA VAL A 24 -2.63 -13.23 -6.69
C VAL A 24 -3.15 -12.56 -7.95
N GLU A 25 -3.05 -13.21 -9.11
CA GLU A 25 -3.54 -12.69 -10.38
C GLU A 25 -5.04 -12.39 -10.34
N ARG A 26 -5.85 -13.33 -9.81
CA ARG A 26 -7.29 -13.12 -9.61
C ARG A 26 -7.56 -11.92 -8.70
N ASN A 27 -6.83 -11.79 -7.59
CA ASN A 27 -7.01 -10.67 -6.67
C ASN A 27 -6.62 -9.34 -7.31
N ILE A 28 -5.53 -9.28 -8.07
CA ILE A 28 -5.12 -8.07 -8.81
C ILE A 28 -6.18 -7.68 -9.84
N LEU A 29 -6.73 -8.64 -10.58
CA LEU A 29 -7.78 -8.39 -11.58
C LEU A 29 -9.10 -7.95 -10.91
N SER A 30 -9.48 -8.58 -9.80
CA SER A 30 -10.68 -8.23 -9.02
C SER A 30 -10.56 -6.85 -8.36
N GLN A 31 -9.38 -6.50 -7.85
CA GLN A 31 -9.12 -5.24 -7.14
C GLN A 31 -8.59 -4.12 -8.04
N ARG A 32 -8.81 -4.20 -9.35
CA ARG A 32 -8.39 -3.15 -10.31
C ARG A 32 -8.92 -1.76 -9.94
N ARG A 33 -10.11 -1.67 -9.33
CA ARG A 33 -10.69 -0.39 -8.91
C ARG A 33 -10.13 0.13 -7.57
N TYR A 34 -9.48 -0.72 -6.79
CA TYR A 34 -8.90 -0.37 -5.50
C TYR A 34 -7.50 0.26 -5.62
N TRP A 35 -6.87 0.16 -6.80
CA TRP A 35 -5.55 0.74 -7.07
C TRP A 35 -5.37 2.21 -6.64
N PRO A 36 -6.34 3.13 -6.88
CA PRO A 36 -6.22 4.51 -6.42
C PRO A 36 -6.12 4.66 -4.90
N VAL A 37 -6.74 3.76 -4.12
CA VAL A 37 -6.70 3.78 -2.64
C VAL A 37 -5.32 3.36 -2.12
N LEU A 38 -4.72 2.34 -2.75
CA LEU A 38 -3.34 1.96 -2.46
C LEU A 38 -2.36 3.08 -2.79
N LEU A 39 -2.59 3.76 -3.91
CA LEU A 39 -1.80 4.90 -4.33
C LEU A 39 -1.95 6.07 -3.34
N SER A 40 -3.18 6.40 -2.97
CA SER A 40 -3.43 7.51 -2.03
C SER A 40 -2.82 7.24 -0.65
N GLY A 41 -2.88 6.00 -0.14
CA GLY A 41 -2.26 5.65 1.13
C GLY A 41 -0.74 5.87 1.19
N PHE A 42 -0.05 5.91 0.04
CA PHE A 42 1.36 6.28 -0.04
C PHE A 42 1.56 7.79 -0.26
N PHE A 43 0.80 8.38 -1.16
CA PHE A 43 1.00 9.77 -1.57
C PHE A 43 0.43 10.79 -0.58
N GLU A 44 -0.68 10.49 0.10
CA GLU A 44 -1.28 11.39 1.09
C GLU A 44 -0.29 11.76 2.21
N PRO A 45 0.37 10.80 2.91
CA PRO A 45 1.37 11.14 3.91
C PRO A 45 2.58 11.87 3.31
N GLY A 46 3.01 11.48 2.10
CA GLY A 46 4.13 12.13 1.41
C GLY A 46 3.86 13.60 1.12
N PHE A 47 2.68 13.92 0.57
CA PHE A 47 2.28 15.30 0.32
C PHE A 47 2.06 16.08 1.61
N TYR A 48 1.53 15.44 2.66
CA TYR A 48 1.40 16.07 3.97
C TYR A 48 2.76 16.50 4.53
N LEU A 49 3.75 15.59 4.53
CA LEU A 49 5.09 15.89 5.01
C LEU A 49 5.81 16.92 4.13
N LEU A 50 5.63 16.87 2.82
CA LEU A 50 6.19 17.87 1.91
C LEU A 50 5.60 19.26 2.15
N ALA A 51 4.27 19.36 2.25
CA ALA A 51 3.59 20.62 2.53
C ALA A 51 4.00 21.19 3.89
N MET A 52 4.09 20.34 4.91
CA MET A 52 4.59 20.75 6.23
C MET A 52 6.07 21.13 6.20
N GLY A 53 6.92 20.38 5.50
CA GLY A 53 8.35 20.66 5.41
C GLY A 53 8.63 22.02 4.77
N VAL A 54 7.91 22.36 3.70
CA VAL A 54 8.00 23.68 3.07
C VAL A 54 7.49 24.78 4.00
N GLY A 55 6.29 24.62 4.57
CA GLY A 55 5.70 25.65 5.43
C GLY A 55 6.47 25.85 6.76
N LEU A 56 6.88 24.76 7.41
CA LEU A 56 7.68 24.82 8.64
C LEU A 56 9.11 25.28 8.35
N GLY A 57 9.70 24.95 7.20
CA GLY A 57 11.02 25.45 6.83
C GLY A 57 11.08 26.97 6.73
N GLU A 58 10.05 27.61 6.18
CA GLU A 58 9.95 29.07 6.13
C GLU A 58 9.72 29.70 7.51
N LEU A 59 8.96 29.04 8.38
CA LEU A 59 8.63 29.54 9.72
C LEU A 59 9.74 29.30 10.74
N ALA A 60 10.49 28.21 10.62
CA ALA A 60 11.51 27.83 11.59
C ALA A 60 12.72 28.77 11.55
N GLY A 61 13.11 29.24 10.36
CA GLY A 61 14.27 30.13 10.18
C GLY A 61 15.55 29.61 10.86
N ASP A 62 16.53 30.49 11.03
CA ASP A 62 17.74 30.18 11.80
C ASP A 62 17.45 30.29 13.30
N VAL A 63 17.66 29.19 14.03
CA VAL A 63 17.47 29.17 15.49
C VAL A 63 18.80 29.57 16.15
N GLY A 64 18.86 30.81 16.65
CA GLY A 64 20.01 31.31 17.41
C GLY A 64 20.01 30.79 18.85
N PHE A 65 21.11 30.21 19.31
CA PHE A 65 21.32 29.81 20.71
C PHE A 65 22.60 30.45 21.27
N ALA A 66 22.49 31.19 22.37
CA ALA A 66 23.62 31.85 23.06
C ALA A 66 24.46 32.80 22.16
N GLY A 67 23.85 33.46 21.18
CA GLY A 67 24.52 34.41 20.28
C GLY A 67 25.22 33.76 19.09
N THR A 68 25.13 32.44 18.96
CA THR A 68 25.67 31.67 17.83
C THR A 68 24.51 31.07 17.04
N THR A 69 24.52 31.22 15.72
CA THR A 69 23.60 30.53 14.83
C THR A 69 23.92 29.04 14.87
N VAL A 70 22.97 28.21 15.28
CA VAL A 70 23.11 26.75 15.29
C VAL A 70 22.22 26.21 14.19
N ASP A 71 22.84 25.60 13.19
CA ASP A 71 22.10 24.91 12.14
C ASP A 71 21.42 23.67 12.75
N TYR A 72 20.11 23.55 12.55
CA TYR A 72 19.31 22.45 13.09
C TYR A 72 19.29 21.23 12.15
N VAL A 73 19.72 21.39 10.89
CA VAL A 73 19.53 20.38 9.83
C VAL A 73 20.85 19.73 9.38
N SER A 74 21.96 20.00 10.06
CA SER A 74 23.25 19.30 9.83
C SER A 74 23.43 18.06 10.69
#